data_AF-A0A3D2N1B7-F1
#
_entry.id   AF-A0A3D2N1B7-F1
#
_cell.length_a   1.000
_cell.length_b   1.000
_cell.length_c   1.000
_cell.angle_alpha   90.00
_cell.angle_beta   90.00
_cell.angle_gamma   90.00
#
_symmetry.space_group_name_H-M   'P 1'
#
loop_
_entity.id
_entity.type
_entity.pdbx_description
1 polymer ?
#
loop_
_entity_poly.entity_id
_entity_poly.type
_entity_poly.pdbx_seq_one_letter_code
_entity_poly.pdbx_strand_id
1 'polypeptide(L)'
;MNTVIDNLAVVDTLTADVAVDDAAVMRSGSLPFSFSKAKQVVLVEGDAGLVLSYVGRLDTDTLLEVRRVVGTQFALEQVDEITFQGRLSGAYQRSQNQAVQMAEDLSADVDLARLVDEIPDLGDLMDAEDDAPIIRLINAILSQAVKEQASDIHVETFEDRLSVRYRIDGVLAEVLSPKRMLAPLLVSRLKVMAKLDIAEKRIPQDGRISVRIAGHAIDIRMSTIPSAHGERVVLRLLDKQAGQLELGQLKMNKLVGDGYRAALARPHGIILVTGPTGSGKTTTLYAGLSSINQTSRNILTIEDPVEYMLPGVGQTQVNPKVDMTFARGLRAILRQDPDVVMVGEIRDLETAEIAVQASLTGHLVLSTLHTNTAIGAVTRLQDMGIEPFLLSSSLVAVMAQRLVRLVCTDCRVPAQATASECEILGIDSSEGREIYHPKGCEKCNMTGYRGRTGIYELIEDDETLRAAIHEGQGEQAMLAVARQRYPGIQVDGQRRVLAGETTLEEVLRVTSVTLHGGV
;
A
#
# COMPACT_ATOMS: atom_id res chain seq x y z
N MET A 1 0.38 76.40 45.70
CA MET A 1 0.03 75.30 46.62
C MET A 1 -0.07 74.05 45.78
N ASN A 2 1.07 73.48 45.43
CA ASN A 2 1.81 72.42 46.14
C ASN A 2 1.46 71.07 45.49
N THR A 3 2.31 70.51 44.60
CA THR A 3 3.46 69.58 44.89
C THR A 3 2.95 68.25 45.48
N VAL A 4 3.35 67.01 45.12
CA VAL A 4 4.59 66.41 44.57
C VAL A 4 4.35 64.86 44.63
N ILE A 5 4.60 64.06 43.57
CA ILE A 5 5.71 63.07 43.38
C ILE A 5 5.51 61.64 43.97
N ASP A 6 5.79 60.66 43.08
CA ASP A 6 6.45 59.33 43.16
C ASP A 6 6.23 58.23 44.24
N ASN A 7 6.20 57.01 43.69
CA ASN A 7 6.93 55.77 44.01
C ASN A 7 6.78 55.03 45.36
N LEU A 8 6.42 53.74 45.19
CA LEU A 8 6.94 52.50 45.78
C LEU A 8 7.13 52.34 47.30
N ALA A 9 6.70 51.12 47.71
CA ALA A 9 7.24 50.24 48.76
C ALA A 9 6.58 50.27 50.14
N VAL A 10 5.75 49.24 50.42
CA VAL A 10 5.72 48.42 51.65
C VAL A 10 5.03 47.08 51.24
N VAL A 11 5.78 46.06 50.82
CA VAL A 11 6.11 44.83 51.58
C VAL A 11 5.08 44.50 52.68
N ASP A 12 4.09 43.66 52.37
CA ASP A 12 3.41 42.88 53.41
C ASP A 12 3.54 41.39 53.10
N THR A 13 4.49 40.78 53.81
CA THR A 13 4.71 39.35 53.95
C THR A 13 3.51 38.70 54.64
N LEU A 14 2.79 37.84 53.92
CA LEU A 14 1.93 36.84 54.53
C LEU A 14 2.67 35.50 54.54
N THR A 15 3.39 35.27 55.65
CA THR A 15 3.88 33.95 56.04
C THR A 15 2.71 33.14 56.60
N ALA A 16 2.36 32.04 55.92
CA ALA A 16 1.61 30.96 56.51
C ALA A 16 2.34 29.66 56.17
N ASP A 17 3.12 29.17 57.14
CA ASP A 17 3.68 27.83 57.11
C ASP A 17 2.53 26.82 57.16
N VAL A 18 2.31 26.13 56.05
CA VAL A 18 1.59 24.87 56.04
C VAL A 18 2.53 23.85 55.42
N ALA A 19 3.05 22.96 56.26
CA ALA A 19 3.79 21.80 55.84
C ALA A 19 2.92 20.95 54.89
N VAL A 20 3.37 20.77 53.66
CA VAL A 20 2.75 19.86 52.69
C VAL A 20 3.61 18.61 52.63
N ASP A 21 2.96 17.49 52.95
CA ASP A 21 3.47 16.13 52.94
C ASP A 21 3.87 15.72 51.52
N ASP A 22 5.02 15.07 51.40
CA ASP A 22 5.63 14.63 50.13
C ASP A 22 4.83 13.47 49.50
N ALA A 23 4.04 13.75 48.46
CA ALA A 23 3.58 12.72 47.51
C ALA A 23 3.21 13.30 46.14
N ALA A 24 3.85 12.75 45.10
CA ALA A 24 3.52 12.83 43.67
C ALA A 24 3.74 14.19 42.94
N VAL A 25 5.00 14.56 42.73
CA VAL A 25 5.37 15.56 41.71
C VAL A 25 5.43 14.88 40.33
N MET A 26 4.31 14.91 39.59
CA MET A 26 4.31 14.70 38.14
C MET A 26 5.13 15.81 37.48
N ARG A 27 6.37 15.51 37.07
CA ARG A 27 7.20 16.41 36.27
C ARG A 27 6.80 16.34 34.80
N SER A 28 5.80 17.11 34.41
CA SER A 28 5.74 17.70 33.07
C SER A 28 4.97 19.03 33.16
N GLY A 29 5.69 20.15 33.03
CA GLY A 29 5.15 21.50 33.20
C GLY A 29 4.27 21.98 32.04
N SER A 30 3.37 21.15 31.50
CA SER A 30 2.47 21.52 30.41
C SER A 30 1.02 21.18 30.72
N LEU A 31 0.11 22.11 30.42
CA LEU A 31 -1.34 21.88 30.54
C LEU A 31 -1.82 20.85 29.50
N PRO A 32 -2.95 20.14 29.71
CA PRO A 32 -3.54 19.30 28.67
C PRO A 32 -3.99 20.12 27.44
N PHE A 33 -3.79 19.59 26.22
CA PHE A 33 -4.14 20.32 24.98
C PHE A 33 -5.63 20.69 24.89
N SER A 34 -6.51 19.79 25.31
CA SER A 34 -7.96 20.00 25.33
C SER A 34 -8.35 21.16 26.25
N PHE A 35 -7.75 21.23 27.44
CA PHE A 35 -7.92 22.32 28.39
C PHE A 35 -7.39 23.64 27.83
N SER A 36 -6.16 23.64 27.31
CA SER A 36 -5.52 24.81 26.72
C SER A 36 -6.32 25.40 25.56
N LYS A 37 -6.87 24.55 24.69
CA LYS A 37 -7.71 24.97 23.56
C LYS A 37 -9.07 25.49 24.01
N ALA A 38 -9.73 24.81 24.95
CA ALA A 38 -11.07 25.18 25.42
C ALA A 38 -11.08 26.47 26.22
N LYS A 39 -10.06 26.68 27.05
CA LYS A 39 -9.91 27.87 27.91
C LYS A 39 -9.06 28.99 27.29
N GLN A 40 -8.54 28.77 26.09
CA GLN A 40 -7.65 29.68 25.37
C GLN A 40 -6.46 30.16 26.22
N VAL A 41 -5.81 29.21 26.89
CA VAL A 41 -4.60 29.42 27.69
C VAL A 41 -3.51 28.45 27.25
N VAL A 42 -2.24 28.85 27.28
CA VAL A 42 -1.11 27.96 27.01
C VAL A 42 0.08 28.36 27.88
N LEU A 43 0.72 27.38 28.50
CA LEU A 43 1.92 27.60 29.30
C LEU A 43 3.16 27.44 28.43
N VAL A 44 4.07 28.41 28.49
CA VAL A 44 5.34 28.40 27.76
C VAL A 44 6.49 28.77 28.70
N GLU A 45 7.68 28.22 28.45
CA GLU A 45 8.91 28.66 29.11
C GLU A 45 9.40 29.96 28.47
N GLY A 46 9.55 31.02 29.27
CA GLY A 46 10.20 32.28 28.88
C GLY A 46 11.53 32.47 29.62
N ASP A 47 12.25 33.53 29.27
CA ASP A 47 13.61 33.81 29.79
C ASP A 47 13.68 34.01 31.32
N ALA A 48 12.56 34.38 31.95
CA ALA A 48 12.46 34.65 33.39
C ALA A 48 11.61 33.62 34.16
N GLY A 49 11.18 32.53 33.51
CA GLY A 49 10.33 31.49 34.11
C GLY A 49 9.11 31.15 33.27
N LEU A 50 8.13 30.47 33.87
CA LEU A 50 6.90 30.05 33.19
C LEU A 50 5.98 31.24 32.91
N VAL A 51 5.42 31.29 31.71
CA VAL A 51 4.47 32.31 31.26
C VAL A 51 3.19 31.64 30.79
N LEU A 52 2.06 32.02 31.38
CA LEU A 52 0.72 31.65 30.92
C LEU A 52 0.25 32.68 29.90
N SER A 53 0.27 32.30 28.63
CA SER A 53 -0.26 33.09 27.54
C SER A 53 -1.77 32.85 27.41
N TYR A 54 -2.58 33.91 27.33
CA TYR A 54 -4.03 33.78 27.20
C TYR A 54 -4.63 34.77 26.19
N VAL A 55 -5.80 34.43 25.66
CA VAL A 55 -6.57 35.29 24.75
C VAL A 55 -7.80 35.85 25.47
N GLY A 56 -8.11 37.12 25.25
CA GLY A 56 -9.35 37.72 25.75
C GLY A 56 -9.37 37.91 27.28
N ARG A 57 -10.42 37.44 27.96
CA ARG A 57 -10.58 37.57 29.42
C ARG A 57 -10.29 36.23 30.10
N LEU A 58 -9.42 36.27 31.09
CA LEU A 58 -9.09 35.12 31.92
C LEU A 58 -10.01 35.07 33.15
N ASP A 59 -10.73 33.97 33.33
CA ASP A 59 -11.56 33.75 34.51
C ASP A 59 -10.75 33.16 35.68
N THR A 60 -11.21 33.43 36.90
CA THR A 60 -10.52 33.03 38.14
C THR A 60 -10.42 31.51 38.28
N ASP A 61 -11.43 30.75 37.83
CA ASP A 61 -11.45 29.30 37.94
C ASP A 61 -10.37 28.66 37.06
N THR A 62 -10.22 29.15 35.83
CA THR A 62 -9.15 28.75 34.91
C THR A 62 -7.77 29.06 35.51
N LEU A 63 -7.58 30.23 36.12
CA LEU A 63 -6.30 30.61 36.74
C LEU A 63 -5.96 29.74 37.96
N LEU A 64 -6.95 29.41 38.79
CA LEU A 64 -6.78 28.51 39.93
C LEU A 64 -6.43 27.08 39.48
N GLU A 65 -7.07 26.59 38.42
CA GLU A 65 -6.80 25.26 37.88
C GLU A 65 -5.40 25.18 37.26
N VAL A 66 -4.97 26.19 36.50
CA VAL A 66 -3.59 26.27 36.01
C VAL A 66 -2.60 26.29 37.17
N ARG A 67 -2.87 27.05 38.23
CA ARG A 67 -2.01 27.08 39.44
C ARG A 67 -1.96 25.75 40.17
N ARG A 68 -3.09 25.03 40.27
CA ARG A 68 -3.18 23.70 40.85
C ARG A 68 -2.33 22.69 40.10
N VAL A 69 -2.37 22.73 38.77
CA VAL A 69 -1.63 21.79 37.90
C VAL A 69 -0.14 22.13 37.82
N VAL A 70 0.22 23.40 37.68
CA VAL A 70 1.61 23.84 37.45
C VAL A 70 2.44 23.87 38.74
N GLY A 71 1.80 24.03 39.90
CA GLY A 71 2.44 23.94 41.23
C GLY A 71 3.51 25.01 41.52
N THR A 72 3.77 25.93 40.58
CA THR A 72 4.81 26.96 40.66
C THR A 72 4.26 28.31 40.19
N GLN A 73 5.00 29.39 40.45
CA GLN A 73 4.62 30.72 40.00
C GLN A 73 4.84 30.88 38.49
N PHE A 74 3.90 31.55 37.83
CA PHE A 74 3.98 31.91 36.42
C PHE A 74 3.52 33.35 36.20
N ALA A 75 4.09 33.99 35.19
CA ALA A 75 3.65 35.32 34.74
C ALA A 75 2.43 35.18 33.81
N LEU A 76 1.60 36.22 33.74
CA LEU A 76 0.46 36.27 32.83
C LEU A 76 0.81 37.17 31.63
N GLU A 77 0.55 36.68 30.42
CA GLU A 77 0.74 37.45 29.20
C GLU A 77 -0.51 37.35 28.32
N GLN A 78 -1.12 38.49 28.00
CA GLN A 78 -2.22 38.53 27.05
C GLN A 78 -1.66 38.62 25.64
N VAL A 79 -2.10 37.71 24.76
CA VAL A 79 -1.65 37.62 23.37
C VAL A 79 -2.82 37.65 22.39
N ASP A 80 -2.55 37.94 21.12
CA ASP A 80 -3.52 37.80 20.05
C ASP A 80 -3.74 36.32 19.65
N GLU A 81 -4.83 36.06 18.92
CA GLU A 81 -5.18 34.70 18.51
C GLU A 81 -4.11 34.03 17.64
N ILE A 82 -3.40 34.79 16.80
CA ILE A 82 -2.38 34.27 15.89
C ILE A 82 -1.17 33.79 16.69
N THR A 83 -0.69 34.62 17.63
CA THR A 83 0.42 34.30 18.53
C THR A 83 0.05 33.14 19.45
N PHE A 84 -1.19 33.10 19.94
CA PHE A 84 -1.70 31.99 20.73
C PHE A 84 -1.66 30.67 19.96
N GLN A 85 -2.18 30.62 18.72
CA GLN A 85 -2.16 29.40 17.91
C GLN A 85 -0.73 28.95 17.58
N GLY A 86 0.19 29.90 17.37
CA GLY A 86 1.62 29.61 17.18
C GLY A 86 2.27 28.99 18.42
N ARG A 87 2.03 29.58 19.61
CA ARG A 87 2.55 29.07 20.89
C ARG A 87 1.93 27.73 21.27
N LEU A 88 0.63 27.55 21.05
CA LEU A 88 -0.08 26.30 21.24
C LEU A 88 0.52 25.21 20.35
N SER A 89 0.66 25.47 19.05
CA SER A 89 1.26 24.50 18.12
C SER A 89 2.70 24.14 18.53
N GLY A 90 3.53 25.13 18.88
CA GLY A 90 4.92 24.92 19.28
C GLY A 90 5.08 24.14 20.59
N ALA A 91 4.23 24.39 21.60
CA ALA A 91 4.26 23.71 22.89
C ALA A 91 3.94 22.21 22.75
N TYR A 92 2.95 21.85 21.92
CA TYR A 92 2.53 20.45 21.76
C TYR A 92 3.21 19.72 20.59
N GLN A 93 3.93 20.43 19.70
CA GLN A 93 4.80 19.81 18.69
C GLN A 93 6.03 19.10 19.29
N ARG A 94 6.52 19.50 20.47
CA ARG A 94 7.66 18.81 21.12
C ARG A 94 7.36 17.34 21.47
N SER A 95 6.10 16.98 21.72
CA SER A 95 5.69 15.59 21.95
C SER A 95 5.74 14.74 20.66
N GLN A 96 5.61 15.35 19.47
CA GLN A 96 5.78 14.64 18.20
C GLN A 96 7.24 14.26 17.92
N ASN A 97 8.22 15.05 18.36
CA ASN A 97 9.64 14.79 18.08
C ASN A 97 10.27 13.74 19.01
N GLN A 98 9.81 13.59 20.26
CA GLN A 98 10.26 12.50 21.13
C GLN A 98 9.78 11.13 20.63
N ALA A 99 8.55 11.04 20.11
CA ALA A 99 8.05 9.80 19.50
C ALA A 99 8.78 9.43 18.19
N VAL A 100 9.35 10.41 17.47
CA VAL A 100 10.16 10.20 16.27
C VAL A 100 11.59 9.77 16.62
N GLN A 101 12.19 10.29 17.69
CA GLN A 101 13.50 9.81 18.16
C GLN A 101 13.43 8.39 18.77
N MET A 102 12.32 8.01 19.40
CA MET A 102 12.12 6.63 19.86
C MET A 102 11.90 5.63 18.70
N ALA A 103 11.62 6.12 17.49
CA ALA A 103 11.49 5.28 16.30
C ALA A 103 12.86 4.91 15.68
N GLU A 104 13.94 5.62 16.03
CA GLU A 104 15.30 5.31 15.56
C GLU A 104 15.96 4.16 16.36
N ASP A 105 15.44 3.84 17.56
CA ASP A 105 15.97 2.77 18.44
C ASP A 105 15.30 1.39 18.27
N LEU A 106 14.28 1.25 17.42
CA LEU A 106 13.53 -0.01 17.24
C LEU A 106 14.13 -0.97 16.18
N SER A 107 15.47 -0.98 16.05
CA SER A 107 16.20 -1.94 15.21
C SER A 107 16.48 -3.28 15.90
N ALA A 108 16.07 -3.47 17.16
CA ALA A 108 16.09 -4.76 17.83
C ALA A 108 14.85 -5.58 17.45
N ASP A 109 14.94 -6.92 17.45
CA ASP A 109 13.80 -7.82 17.26
C ASP A 109 12.68 -7.49 18.27
N VAL A 110 11.71 -6.68 17.84
CA VAL A 110 10.56 -6.27 18.66
C VAL A 110 9.59 -7.44 18.72
N ASP A 111 9.49 -8.06 19.90
CA ASP A 111 8.48 -9.07 20.17
C ASP A 111 7.10 -8.39 20.33
N LEU A 112 6.30 -8.44 19.26
CA LEU A 112 4.95 -7.86 19.22
C LEU A 112 4.05 -8.39 20.36
N ALA A 113 4.23 -9.65 20.78
CA ALA A 113 3.44 -10.23 21.86
C ALA A 113 3.77 -9.56 23.20
N ARG A 114 5.06 -9.32 23.49
CA ARG A 114 5.48 -8.61 24.70
C ARG A 114 4.94 -7.18 24.75
N LEU A 115 4.96 -6.48 23.62
CA LEU A 115 4.40 -5.13 23.55
C LEU A 115 2.90 -5.11 23.84
N VAL A 116 2.15 -6.15 23.46
CA VAL A 116 0.73 -6.27 23.81
C VAL A 116 0.53 -6.57 25.30
N ASP A 117 1.38 -7.42 25.87
CA ASP A 117 1.32 -7.76 27.31
C ASP A 117 1.70 -6.58 28.21
N GLU A 118 2.56 -5.66 27.72
CA GLU A 118 2.93 -4.41 28.40
C GLU A 118 1.87 -3.31 28.33
N ILE A 119 0.82 -3.48 27.51
CA ILE A 119 -0.27 -2.50 27.43
C ILE A 119 -1.15 -2.62 28.68
N PRO A 120 -1.31 -1.54 29.48
CA PRO A 120 -2.15 -1.56 30.68
C PRO A 120 -3.60 -1.95 30.38
N ASP A 121 -4.34 -2.40 31.39
CA ASP A 121 -5.78 -2.66 31.24
C ASP A 121 -6.55 -1.35 30.99
N LEU A 122 -7.77 -1.45 30.43
CA LEU A 122 -8.53 -0.29 29.92
C LEU A 122 -8.73 0.83 30.96
N GLY A 123 -8.83 0.48 32.24
CA GLY A 123 -8.95 1.48 33.32
C GLY A 123 -7.74 2.41 33.37
N ASP A 124 -6.53 1.85 33.30
CA ASP A 124 -5.27 2.58 33.35
C ASP A 124 -4.96 3.32 32.03
N LEU A 125 -5.45 2.82 30.89
CA LEU A 125 -5.35 3.47 29.58
C LEU A 125 -6.27 4.69 29.43
N MET A 126 -7.38 4.74 30.17
CA MET A 126 -8.27 5.91 30.19
C MET A 126 -7.73 7.02 31.10
N ASP A 127 -6.93 6.67 32.11
CA ASP A 127 -6.24 7.59 33.02
C ASP A 127 -4.87 8.03 32.49
N ALA A 128 -4.28 7.28 31.55
CA ALA A 128 -3.10 7.68 30.81
C ALA A 128 -3.49 8.66 29.69
N GLU A 129 -3.22 9.96 29.87
CA GLU A 129 -3.27 10.98 28.80
C GLU A 129 -2.26 10.73 27.65
N ASP A 130 -1.63 9.55 27.59
CA ASP A 130 -0.50 9.26 26.74
C ASP A 130 -0.83 8.15 25.73
N ASP A 131 -1.01 8.54 24.46
CA ASP A 131 -1.17 7.63 23.31
C ASP A 131 0.06 6.72 23.11
N ALA A 132 1.13 6.91 23.87
CA ALA A 132 2.44 6.27 23.70
C ALA A 132 2.40 4.74 23.53
N PRO A 133 1.66 3.94 24.32
CA PRO A 133 1.61 2.48 24.13
C PRO A 133 1.00 2.07 22.78
N ILE A 134 -0.08 2.74 22.37
CA ILE A 134 -0.78 2.47 21.11
C ILE A 134 0.07 2.91 19.91
N ILE A 135 0.75 4.06 20.04
CA ILE A 135 1.70 4.54 19.03
C ILE A 135 2.84 3.54 18.85
N ARG A 136 3.44 3.05 19.94
CA ARG A 136 4.50 2.04 19.90
C ARG A 136 4.02 0.76 19.23
N LEU A 137 2.83 0.27 19.59
CA LEU A 137 2.27 -0.93 18.98
C LEU A 137 2.05 -0.77 17.47
N ILE A 138 1.47 0.35 17.02
CA ILE A 138 1.28 0.61 15.58
C ILE A 138 2.62 0.71 14.86
N ASN A 139 3.60 1.42 15.43
CA ASN A 139 4.93 1.53 14.83
C ASN A 139 5.63 0.18 14.74
N ALA A 140 5.47 -0.70 15.74
CA ALA A 140 5.98 -2.07 15.72
C ALA A 140 5.28 -2.92 14.65
N ILE A 141 3.95 -2.84 14.56
CA ILE A 141 3.16 -3.53 13.51
C ILE A 141 3.64 -3.09 12.11
N LEU A 142 3.77 -1.77 11.88
CA LEU A 142 4.24 -1.24 10.60
C LEU A 142 5.68 -1.68 10.31
N SER A 143 6.58 -1.58 11.29
CA SER A 143 7.99 -1.98 11.12
C SER A 143 8.15 -3.46 10.81
N GLN A 144 7.42 -4.32 11.52
CA GLN A 144 7.42 -5.75 11.28
C GLN A 144 6.84 -6.08 9.88
N ALA A 145 5.75 -5.43 9.47
CA ALA A 145 5.17 -5.63 8.15
C ALA A 145 6.16 -5.30 7.02
N VAL A 146 6.98 -4.24 7.20
CA VAL A 146 8.03 -3.86 6.24
C VAL A 146 9.16 -4.88 6.23
N LYS A 147 9.63 -5.30 7.42
CA LYS A 147 10.68 -6.32 7.58
C LYS A 147 10.27 -7.65 6.93
N GLU A 148 9.01 -8.05 7.09
CA GLU A 148 8.43 -9.26 6.50
C GLU A 148 7.95 -9.07 5.05
N GLN A 149 8.13 -7.87 4.47
CA GLN A 149 7.72 -7.54 3.10
C GLN A 149 6.23 -7.81 2.81
N ALA A 150 5.37 -7.51 3.79
CA ALA A 150 3.92 -7.62 3.64
C ALA A 150 3.38 -6.56 2.67
N SER A 151 2.44 -6.95 1.80
CA SER A 151 1.75 -6.02 0.88
C SER A 151 0.59 -5.29 1.55
N ASP A 152 -0.09 -5.94 2.49
CA ASP A 152 -1.25 -5.40 3.18
C ASP A 152 -1.23 -5.82 4.66
N ILE A 153 -1.64 -4.92 5.54
CA ILE A 153 -1.93 -5.19 6.96
C ILE A 153 -3.45 -5.12 7.14
N HIS A 154 -4.02 -6.15 7.73
CA HIS A 154 -5.44 -6.27 8.03
C HIS A 154 -5.64 -6.18 9.53
N VAL A 155 -6.44 -5.22 9.99
CA VAL A 155 -6.86 -5.09 11.39
C VAL A 155 -8.36 -5.35 11.46
N GLU A 156 -8.73 -6.47 12.07
CA GLU A 156 -10.06 -7.07 11.99
C GLU A 156 -10.63 -7.31 13.39
N THR A 157 -11.75 -6.67 13.70
CA THR A 157 -12.42 -6.83 15.00
C THR A 157 -13.51 -7.91 14.91
N PHE A 158 -13.44 -8.91 15.78
CA PHE A 158 -14.44 -9.97 15.93
C PHE A 158 -15.22 -9.82 17.24
N GLU A 159 -16.10 -10.77 17.56
CA GLU A 159 -16.94 -10.73 18.75
C GLU A 159 -16.12 -10.76 20.05
N ASP A 160 -15.10 -11.60 20.12
CA ASP A 160 -14.29 -11.89 21.31
C ASP A 160 -12.85 -11.37 21.23
N ARG A 161 -12.33 -11.16 20.01
CA ARG A 161 -10.92 -10.80 19.78
C ARG A 161 -10.72 -9.74 18.69
N LEU A 162 -9.53 -9.14 18.71
CA LEU A 162 -8.98 -8.38 17.59
C LEU A 162 -7.95 -9.26 16.89
N SER A 163 -7.90 -9.25 15.55
CA SER A 163 -6.90 -9.97 14.76
C SER A 163 -6.13 -8.99 13.89
N VAL A 164 -4.81 -9.08 13.90
CA VAL A 164 -3.93 -8.39 12.96
C VAL A 164 -3.29 -9.44 12.07
N ARG A 165 -3.49 -9.31 10.76
CA ARG A 165 -2.97 -10.24 9.75
C ARG A 165 -2.16 -9.52 8.70
N TYR A 166 -1.06 -10.10 8.27
CA TYR A 166 -0.29 -9.61 7.13
C TYR A 166 -0.64 -10.42 5.88
N ARG A 167 -0.65 -9.75 4.73
CA ARG A 167 -0.60 -10.40 3.44
C ARG A 167 0.86 -10.46 2.98
N ILE A 168 1.48 -11.62 3.13
CA ILE A 168 2.86 -11.87 2.72
C ILE A 168 2.83 -12.78 1.50
N ASP A 169 3.42 -12.32 0.41
CA ASP A 169 3.43 -13.04 -0.86
C ASP A 169 2.05 -13.52 -1.34
N GLY A 170 1.02 -12.72 -1.06
CA GLY A 170 -0.37 -12.97 -1.45
C GLY A 170 -1.18 -13.82 -0.45
N VAL A 171 -0.54 -14.41 0.55
CA VAL A 171 -1.18 -15.26 1.57
C VAL A 171 -1.40 -14.48 2.86
N LEU A 172 -2.57 -14.65 3.49
CA LEU A 172 -2.87 -14.04 4.78
C LEU A 172 -2.31 -14.90 5.92
N ALA A 173 -1.56 -14.28 6.81
CA ALA A 173 -1.04 -14.89 8.04
C ALA A 173 -1.42 -14.01 9.23
N GLU A 174 -1.99 -14.60 10.29
CA GLU A 174 -2.23 -13.90 11.55
C GLU A 174 -0.91 -13.74 12.30
N VAL A 175 -0.59 -12.51 12.67
CA VAL A 175 0.68 -12.16 13.34
C VAL A 175 0.47 -11.73 14.79
N LEU A 176 -0.73 -11.27 15.13
CA LEU A 176 -1.07 -10.80 16.46
C LEU A 176 -2.57 -10.93 16.69
N SER A 177 -2.97 -11.36 17.89
CA SER A 177 -4.37 -11.51 18.29
C SER A 177 -4.63 -10.83 19.64
N PRO A 178 -4.62 -9.48 19.69
CA PRO A 178 -4.71 -8.76 20.95
C PRO A 178 -6.14 -8.74 21.53
N LYS A 179 -6.26 -8.30 22.80
CA LYS A 179 -7.55 -8.09 23.47
C LYS A 179 -8.44 -7.17 22.63
N ARG A 180 -9.71 -7.54 22.45
CA ARG A 180 -10.72 -6.75 21.69
C ARG A 180 -10.78 -5.28 22.09
N MET A 181 -10.54 -5.00 23.37
CA MET A 181 -10.57 -3.65 23.95
C MET A 181 -9.61 -2.65 23.26
N LEU A 182 -8.55 -3.14 22.61
CA LEU A 182 -7.60 -2.30 21.86
C LEU A 182 -8.11 -1.86 20.48
N ALA A 183 -9.15 -2.51 19.94
CA ALA A 183 -9.67 -2.21 18.61
C ALA A 183 -10.04 -0.72 18.40
N PRO A 184 -10.88 -0.08 19.25
CA PRO A 184 -11.22 1.33 19.05
C PRO A 184 -10.01 2.26 19.16
N LEU A 185 -9.02 1.94 19.99
CA LEU A 185 -7.80 2.74 20.17
C LEU A 185 -6.92 2.67 18.91
N LEU A 186 -6.70 1.47 18.38
CA LEU A 186 -5.93 1.26 17.16
C LEU A 186 -6.58 1.92 15.95
N VAL A 187 -7.90 1.76 15.78
CA VAL A 187 -8.65 2.39 14.69
C VAL A 187 -8.57 3.91 14.80
N SER A 188 -8.80 4.48 15.99
CA SER A 188 -8.70 5.93 16.24
C SER A 188 -7.33 6.46 15.85
N ARG A 189 -6.26 5.80 16.32
CA ARG A 189 -4.89 6.26 16.05
C ARG A 189 -4.53 6.15 14.57
N LEU A 190 -4.93 5.08 13.90
CA LEU A 190 -4.74 4.94 12.45
C LEU A 190 -5.51 6.03 11.67
N LYS A 191 -6.74 6.36 12.09
CA LYS A 191 -7.51 7.47 11.49
C LYS A 191 -6.83 8.81 11.67
N VAL A 192 -6.24 9.10 12.83
CA VAL A 192 -5.43 10.30 13.06
C VAL A 192 -4.27 10.36 12.07
N MET A 193 -3.52 9.27 11.91
CA MET A 193 -2.38 9.21 10.98
C MET A 193 -2.82 9.47 9.52
N ALA A 194 -4.00 8.98 9.15
CA ALA A 194 -4.56 9.12 7.80
C ALA A 194 -5.38 10.42 7.59
N LYS A 195 -5.50 11.27 8.61
CA LYS A 195 -6.33 12.50 8.61
C LYS A 195 -7.81 12.22 8.33
N LEU A 196 -8.34 11.14 8.88
CA LEU A 196 -9.74 10.71 8.75
C LEU A 196 -10.58 11.17 9.95
N ASP A 197 -11.91 11.16 9.78
CA ASP A 197 -12.84 11.51 10.84
C ASP A 197 -12.96 10.35 11.85
N ILE A 198 -12.51 10.61 13.07
CA ILE A 198 -12.51 9.65 14.20
C ILE A 198 -13.93 9.43 14.74
N ALA A 199 -14.77 10.46 14.70
CA ALA A 199 -16.13 10.39 15.23
C ALA A 199 -17.05 9.61 14.29
N GLU A 200 -16.82 9.69 12.98
CA GLU A 200 -17.58 8.94 11.99
C GLU A 200 -17.08 7.49 11.89
N LYS A 201 -17.97 6.52 12.10
CA LYS A 201 -17.68 5.08 12.11
C LYS A 201 -18.65 4.26 11.27
N ARG A 202 -19.62 4.91 10.61
CA ARG A 202 -20.77 4.29 9.94
C ARG A 202 -20.65 4.28 8.42
N ILE A 203 -19.65 4.97 7.87
CA ILE A 203 -19.35 4.99 6.44
C ILE A 203 -17.89 4.56 6.20
N PRO A 204 -17.59 3.98 5.03
CA PRO A 204 -16.21 3.73 4.63
C PRO A 204 -15.40 5.04 4.55
N GLN A 205 -14.11 4.97 4.88
CA GLN A 205 -13.20 6.11 4.79
C GLN A 205 -11.86 5.67 4.20
N ASP A 206 -11.29 6.47 3.30
CA ASP A 206 -10.01 6.20 2.65
C ASP A 206 -9.05 7.36 2.88
N GLY A 207 -7.80 7.03 3.21
CA GLY A 207 -6.77 8.01 3.50
C GLY A 207 -5.37 7.54 3.11
N ARG A 208 -4.38 8.42 3.28
CA ARG A 208 -2.97 8.11 3.05
C ARG A 208 -2.16 8.46 4.28
N ILE A 209 -1.18 7.61 4.58
CA ILE A 209 -0.23 7.76 5.67
C ILE A 209 1.16 7.72 5.05
N SER A 210 1.97 8.74 5.28
CA SER A 210 3.38 8.70 4.90
C SER A 210 4.24 8.58 6.15
N VAL A 211 4.99 7.48 6.25
CA VAL A 211 5.88 7.20 7.39
C VAL A 211 7.29 6.90 6.90
N ARG A 212 8.28 7.14 7.75
CA ARG A 212 9.66 6.72 7.51
C ARG A 212 10.00 5.59 8.47
N ILE A 213 10.35 4.43 7.94
CA ILE A 213 10.67 3.22 8.71
C ILE A 213 12.04 2.74 8.26
N ALA A 214 12.98 2.58 9.20
CA ALA A 214 14.37 2.16 8.92
C ALA A 214 15.03 2.97 7.77
N GLY A 215 14.83 4.29 7.75
CA GLY A 215 15.34 5.19 6.71
C GLY A 215 14.58 5.19 5.38
N HIS A 216 13.62 4.27 5.18
CA HIS A 216 12.84 4.16 3.95
C HIS A 216 11.52 4.92 4.07
N ALA A 217 11.19 5.73 3.07
CA ALA A 217 9.91 6.42 3.00
C ALA A 217 8.83 5.50 2.42
N ILE A 218 7.82 5.19 3.22
CA ILE A 218 6.75 4.26 2.86
C ILE A 218 5.45 5.04 2.80
N ASP A 219 4.76 4.92 1.65
CA ASP A 219 3.42 5.46 1.50
C ASP A 219 2.42 4.34 1.78
N ILE A 220 1.45 4.60 2.63
CA ILE A 220 0.47 3.61 3.05
C ILE A 220 -0.92 4.13 2.67
N ARG A 221 -1.66 3.35 1.89
CA ARG A 221 -3.08 3.61 1.66
C ARG A 221 -3.89 2.92 2.73
N MET A 222 -4.71 3.67 3.44
CA MET A 222 -5.57 3.18 4.49
C MET A 222 -7.02 3.20 4.01
N SER A 223 -7.76 2.13 4.29
CA SER A 223 -9.21 2.07 4.11
C SER A 223 -9.85 1.53 5.39
N THR A 224 -10.93 2.17 5.85
CA THR A 224 -11.78 1.66 6.93
C THR A 224 -13.17 1.35 6.40
N ILE A 225 -13.78 0.27 6.89
CA ILE A 225 -15.16 -0.08 6.60
C ILE A 225 -15.90 -0.45 7.90
N PRO A 226 -17.15 0.00 8.08
CA PRO A 226 -17.99 -0.46 9.19
C PRO A 226 -18.21 -1.97 9.11
N SER A 227 -18.22 -2.63 10.27
CA SER A 227 -18.44 -4.06 10.43
C SER A 227 -19.31 -4.34 11.65
N ALA A 228 -19.74 -5.59 11.84
CA ALA A 228 -20.65 -5.98 12.92
C ALA A 228 -20.08 -5.69 14.32
N HIS A 229 -18.75 -5.76 14.49
CA HIS A 229 -18.08 -5.62 15.78
C HIS A 229 -17.18 -4.39 15.89
N GLY A 230 -17.37 -3.38 15.04
CA GLY A 230 -16.57 -2.16 15.01
C GLY A 230 -16.16 -1.80 13.58
N GLU A 231 -14.97 -1.24 13.40
CA GLU A 231 -14.41 -0.99 12.08
C GLU A 231 -13.38 -2.05 11.72
N ARG A 232 -13.29 -2.34 10.43
CA ARG A 232 -12.22 -3.12 9.83
C ARG A 232 -11.30 -2.16 9.09
N VAL A 233 -10.00 -2.30 9.29
CA VAL A 233 -8.97 -1.45 8.67
C VAL A 233 -8.07 -2.29 7.79
N VAL A 234 -7.76 -1.77 6.60
CA VAL A 234 -6.74 -2.33 5.71
C VAL A 234 -5.73 -1.24 5.40
N LEU A 235 -4.44 -1.56 5.58
CA LEU A 235 -3.32 -0.71 5.23
C LEU A 235 -2.56 -1.38 4.09
N ARG A 236 -2.51 -0.77 2.92
CA ARG A 236 -1.69 -1.24 1.79
C ARG A 236 -0.37 -0.49 1.79
N LEU A 237 0.73 -1.24 1.93
CA LEU A 237 2.08 -0.68 1.96
C LEU A 237 2.58 -0.52 0.52
N LEU A 238 2.98 0.68 0.16
CA LEU A 238 3.56 1.02 -1.13
C LEU A 238 5.02 1.42 -0.92
N ASP A 239 5.93 0.56 -1.38
CA ASP A 239 7.35 0.85 -1.40
C ASP A 239 7.69 1.70 -2.63
N LYS A 240 8.09 2.95 -2.41
CA LYS A 240 8.43 3.89 -3.48
C LYS A 240 9.61 3.42 -4.35
N GLN A 241 10.49 2.57 -3.84
CA GLN A 241 11.65 2.08 -4.60
C GLN A 241 11.32 0.88 -5.50
N ALA A 242 10.25 0.13 -5.20
CA ALA A 242 9.80 -1.00 -6.03
C ALA A 242 9.31 -0.57 -7.43
N GLY A 243 9.04 0.72 -7.65
CA GLY A 243 8.60 1.27 -8.94
C GLY A 243 9.67 1.28 -10.05
N GLN A 244 10.94 0.98 -9.75
CA GLN A 244 12.05 0.99 -10.72
C GLN A 244 12.46 -0.43 -11.17
N LEU A 245 11.51 -1.34 -11.32
CA LEU A 245 11.80 -2.69 -11.79
C LEU A 245 12.23 -2.68 -13.27
N GLU A 246 13.44 -3.19 -13.53
CA GLU A 246 13.94 -3.39 -14.89
C GLU A 246 13.31 -4.63 -15.52
N LEU A 247 13.16 -4.63 -16.85
CA LEU A 247 12.54 -5.74 -17.57
C LEU A 247 13.26 -7.08 -17.34
N GLY A 248 14.58 -7.08 -17.16
CA GLY A 248 15.36 -8.28 -16.85
C GLY A 248 15.03 -8.90 -15.50
N GLN A 249 14.61 -8.09 -14.52
CA GLN A 249 14.28 -8.54 -13.17
C GLN A 249 12.94 -9.28 -13.09
N LEU A 250 12.09 -9.17 -14.13
CA LEU A 250 10.85 -9.95 -14.24
C LEU A 250 11.10 -11.45 -14.47
N LYS A 251 12.34 -11.83 -14.82
CA LYS A 251 12.77 -13.22 -15.06
C LYS A 251 11.90 -13.96 -16.07
N MET A 252 11.41 -13.27 -17.09
CA MET A 252 10.70 -13.90 -18.21
C MET A 252 11.61 -14.93 -18.90
N ASN A 253 11.04 -16.03 -19.37
CA ASN A 253 11.80 -16.96 -20.21
C ASN A 253 12.20 -16.28 -21.53
N LYS A 254 13.16 -16.85 -22.26
CA LYS A 254 13.71 -16.24 -23.47
C LYS A 254 12.64 -15.95 -24.53
N LEU A 255 11.73 -16.88 -24.77
CA LEU A 255 10.66 -16.73 -25.77
C LEU A 255 9.75 -15.54 -25.43
N VAL A 256 9.24 -15.49 -24.20
CA VAL A 256 8.37 -14.41 -23.73
C VAL A 256 9.11 -13.08 -23.68
N GLY A 257 10.34 -13.06 -23.16
CA GLY A 257 11.13 -11.84 -23.04
C GLY A 257 11.51 -11.24 -24.39
N ASP A 258 11.89 -12.06 -25.35
CA ASP A 258 12.21 -11.63 -26.72
C ASP A 258 10.95 -11.12 -27.44
N GLY A 259 9.83 -11.86 -27.35
CA GLY A 259 8.55 -11.45 -27.95
C GLY A 259 8.00 -10.16 -27.34
N TYR A 260 8.08 -9.98 -26.01
CA TYR A 260 7.59 -8.76 -25.36
C TYR A 260 8.46 -7.55 -25.74
N ARG A 261 9.79 -7.71 -25.82
CA ARG A 261 10.68 -6.66 -26.34
C ARG A 261 10.36 -6.31 -27.80
N ALA A 262 10.10 -7.31 -28.64
CA ALA A 262 9.72 -7.10 -30.02
C ALA A 262 8.39 -6.34 -30.15
N ALA A 263 7.40 -6.69 -29.32
CA ALA A 263 6.12 -6.00 -29.24
C ALA A 263 6.28 -4.53 -28.81
N LEU A 264 7.06 -4.26 -27.76
CA LEU A 264 7.33 -2.90 -27.25
C LEU A 264 8.08 -2.00 -28.25
N ALA A 265 8.82 -2.61 -29.17
CA ALA A 265 9.53 -1.90 -30.24
C ALA A 265 8.65 -1.54 -31.44
N ARG A 266 7.39 -2.01 -31.48
CA ARG A 266 6.45 -1.67 -32.56
C ARG A 266 6.11 -0.17 -32.53
N PRO A 267 5.94 0.46 -33.71
CA PRO A 267 5.54 1.87 -33.77
C PRO A 267 4.11 2.08 -33.26
N HIS A 268 3.22 1.12 -33.54
CA HIS A 268 1.81 1.20 -33.17
C HIS A 268 1.20 -0.18 -32.94
N GLY A 269 0.01 -0.20 -32.33
CA GLY A 269 -0.75 -1.41 -32.02
C GLY A 269 -1.04 -1.56 -30.52
N ILE A 270 -1.78 -2.59 -30.14
CA ILE A 270 -2.20 -2.84 -28.75
C ILE A 270 -1.43 -4.01 -28.15
N ILE A 271 -0.86 -3.80 -26.97
CA ILE A 271 -0.30 -4.84 -26.12
C ILE A 271 -1.15 -4.95 -24.86
N LEU A 272 -1.69 -6.14 -24.60
CA LEU A 272 -2.54 -6.41 -23.43
C LEU A 272 -1.81 -7.30 -22.44
N VAL A 273 -1.72 -6.86 -21.19
CA VAL A 273 -1.29 -7.71 -20.08
C VAL A 273 -2.51 -8.11 -19.28
N THR A 274 -2.76 -9.41 -19.13
CA THR A 274 -3.95 -9.95 -18.48
C THR A 274 -3.65 -10.86 -17.31
N GLY A 275 -4.60 -10.90 -16.38
CA GLY A 275 -4.57 -11.73 -15.19
C GLY A 275 -5.41 -11.14 -14.05
N PRO A 276 -5.62 -11.91 -12.98
CA PRO A 276 -6.40 -11.49 -11.82
C PRO A 276 -5.70 -10.35 -11.07
N THR A 277 -6.37 -9.83 -10.05
CA THR A 277 -5.79 -8.89 -9.11
C THR A 277 -4.55 -9.49 -8.45
N GLY A 278 -3.47 -8.70 -8.33
CA GLY A 278 -2.22 -9.15 -7.71
C GLY A 278 -1.36 -10.07 -8.57
N SER A 279 -1.63 -10.22 -9.87
CA SER A 279 -0.77 -10.99 -10.78
C SER A 279 0.48 -10.25 -11.26
N GLY A 280 0.66 -8.98 -10.87
CA GLY A 280 1.82 -8.17 -11.24
C GLY A 280 1.73 -7.45 -12.60
N LYS A 281 0.51 -7.25 -13.14
CA LYS A 281 0.30 -6.58 -14.45
C LYS A 281 0.93 -5.20 -14.51
N THR A 282 0.63 -4.34 -13.54
CA THR A 282 1.16 -2.97 -13.46
C THR A 282 2.69 -2.97 -13.40
N THR A 283 3.28 -3.90 -12.64
CA THR A 283 4.74 -4.07 -12.56
C THR A 283 5.34 -4.38 -13.94
N THR A 284 4.72 -5.30 -14.70
CA THR A 284 5.16 -5.65 -16.05
C THR A 284 4.98 -4.51 -17.06
N LEU A 285 3.89 -3.75 -16.95
CA LEU A 285 3.67 -2.56 -17.77
C LEU A 285 4.72 -1.49 -17.46
N TYR A 286 4.98 -1.19 -16.19
CA TYR A 286 5.96 -0.17 -15.79
C TYR A 286 7.39 -0.54 -16.21
N ALA A 287 7.76 -1.82 -16.06
CA ALA A 287 9.05 -2.32 -16.55
C ALA A 287 9.16 -2.22 -18.08
N GLY A 288 8.06 -2.51 -18.80
CA GLY A 288 7.95 -2.34 -20.24
C GLY A 288 8.13 -0.87 -20.66
N LEU A 289 7.35 0.05 -20.08
CA LEU A 289 7.44 1.48 -20.32
C LEU A 289 8.85 2.01 -20.03
N SER A 290 9.44 1.63 -18.90
CA SER A 290 10.80 2.03 -18.52
C SER A 290 11.84 1.54 -19.53
N SER A 291 11.66 0.36 -20.12
CA SER A 291 12.59 -0.18 -21.13
C SER A 291 12.56 0.57 -22.47
N ILE A 292 11.47 1.27 -22.76
CA ILE A 292 11.30 2.09 -23.98
C ILE A 292 11.30 3.60 -23.70
N ASN A 293 11.56 3.99 -22.46
CA ASN A 293 11.60 5.37 -22.02
C ASN A 293 12.87 6.05 -22.53
N GLN A 294 12.76 6.61 -23.72
CA GLN A 294 13.82 7.32 -24.42
C GLN A 294 13.36 8.75 -24.63
N THR A 295 14.28 9.71 -24.65
CA THR A 295 13.96 11.13 -24.87
C THR A 295 13.30 11.41 -26.23
N SER A 296 13.40 10.48 -27.17
CA SER A 296 12.77 10.54 -28.49
C SER A 296 11.33 10.00 -28.53
N ARG A 297 10.78 9.50 -27.41
CA ARG A 297 9.40 9.00 -27.33
C ARG A 297 8.63 9.76 -26.26
N ASN A 298 7.48 10.31 -26.61
CA ASN A 298 6.52 10.86 -25.67
C ASN A 298 5.61 9.75 -25.11
N ILE A 299 5.80 9.42 -23.84
CA ILE A 299 5.07 8.35 -23.14
C ILE A 299 4.10 8.98 -22.14
N LEU A 300 2.80 8.72 -22.32
CA LEU A 300 1.74 9.25 -21.47
C LEU A 300 0.84 8.12 -20.92
N THR A 301 0.35 8.28 -19.69
CA THR A 301 -0.50 7.26 -19.04
C THR A 301 -1.76 7.83 -18.43
N ILE A 302 -2.82 7.02 -18.35
CA ILE A 302 -4.03 7.27 -17.55
C ILE A 302 -4.27 6.09 -16.61
N GLU A 303 -4.28 6.34 -15.30
CA GLU A 303 -4.24 5.30 -14.26
C GLU A 303 -5.22 5.58 -13.11
N ASP A 304 -5.67 4.54 -12.41
CA ASP A 304 -6.60 4.64 -11.28
C ASP A 304 -6.19 3.73 -10.10
N PRO A 305 -5.34 4.20 -9.17
CA PRO A 305 -4.53 5.43 -9.23
C PRO A 305 -3.14 5.18 -9.84
N VAL A 306 -2.34 6.24 -9.95
CA VAL A 306 -0.89 6.10 -10.24
C VAL A 306 -0.22 5.42 -9.05
N GLU A 307 0.42 4.27 -9.28
CA GLU A 307 1.04 3.48 -8.20
C GLU A 307 2.39 4.05 -7.78
N TYR A 308 3.25 4.39 -8.76
CA TYR A 308 4.55 5.01 -8.55
C TYR A 308 4.86 6.00 -9.67
N MET A 309 5.70 6.98 -9.37
CA MET A 309 6.16 7.94 -10.37
C MET A 309 7.29 7.35 -11.20
N LEU A 310 7.10 7.27 -12.51
CA LEU A 310 8.10 6.87 -13.50
C LEU A 310 8.78 8.14 -14.05
N PRO A 311 10.09 8.33 -13.80
CA PRO A 311 10.82 9.47 -14.36
C PRO A 311 10.72 9.50 -15.89
N GLY A 312 10.39 10.66 -16.48
CA GLY A 312 10.28 10.82 -17.93
C GLY A 312 8.94 10.39 -18.55
N VAL A 313 8.01 9.83 -17.77
CA VAL A 313 6.68 9.44 -18.24
C VAL A 313 5.63 10.42 -17.71
N GLY A 314 4.77 10.94 -18.59
CA GLY A 314 3.67 11.82 -18.20
C GLY A 314 2.47 11.04 -17.67
N GLN A 315 2.36 10.89 -16.35
CA GLN A 315 1.31 10.07 -15.73
C GLN A 315 0.11 10.91 -15.28
N THR A 316 -1.08 10.56 -15.77
CA THR A 316 -2.36 11.18 -15.40
C THR A 316 -3.17 10.24 -14.53
N GLN A 317 -3.76 10.75 -13.45
CA GLN A 317 -4.65 9.96 -12.60
C GLN A 317 -6.12 10.23 -12.93
N VAL A 318 -6.94 9.18 -12.96
CA VAL A 318 -8.40 9.28 -12.93
C VAL A 318 -8.84 10.10 -11.71
N ASN A 319 -9.80 11.00 -11.91
CA ASN A 319 -10.32 11.86 -10.85
C ASN A 319 -11.85 12.02 -10.99
N PRO A 320 -12.64 11.21 -10.26
CA PRO A 320 -14.10 11.26 -10.32
C PRO A 320 -14.68 12.61 -9.87
N LYS A 321 -13.98 13.38 -9.02
CA LYS A 321 -14.47 14.67 -8.50
C LYS A 321 -14.65 15.74 -9.59
N VAL A 322 -13.93 15.60 -10.69
CA VAL A 322 -13.97 16.52 -11.85
C VAL A 322 -14.39 15.79 -13.12
N ASP A 323 -14.95 14.58 -12.97
CA ASP A 323 -15.36 13.72 -14.07
C ASP A 323 -14.21 13.39 -15.06
N MET A 324 -12.99 13.22 -14.54
CA MET A 324 -11.83 12.75 -15.31
C MET A 324 -11.82 11.21 -15.31
N THR A 325 -12.55 10.60 -16.24
CA THR A 325 -12.62 9.15 -16.45
C THR A 325 -11.48 8.61 -17.32
N PHE A 326 -11.35 7.28 -17.44
CA PHE A 326 -10.39 6.65 -18.37
C PHE A 326 -10.60 7.12 -19.81
N ALA A 327 -11.83 7.03 -20.34
CA ALA A 327 -12.15 7.47 -21.69
C ALA A 327 -11.84 8.96 -21.92
N ARG A 328 -12.22 9.84 -20.98
CA ARG A 328 -11.94 11.28 -21.10
C ARG A 328 -10.45 11.59 -21.02
N GLY A 329 -9.73 10.96 -20.08
CA GLY A 329 -8.29 11.10 -19.93
C GLY A 329 -7.55 10.61 -21.17
N LEU A 330 -7.92 9.44 -21.69
CA LEU A 330 -7.34 8.88 -22.91
C LEU A 330 -7.54 9.80 -24.12
N ARG A 331 -8.74 10.34 -24.34
CA ARG A 331 -8.97 11.34 -25.40
C ARG A 331 -8.11 12.58 -25.24
N ALA A 332 -7.87 13.03 -24.00
CA ALA A 332 -7.02 14.18 -23.73
C ALA A 332 -5.56 13.88 -24.05
N ILE A 333 -5.07 12.70 -23.64
CA ILE A 333 -3.71 12.22 -23.93
C ILE A 333 -3.45 12.15 -25.43
N LEU A 334 -4.41 11.68 -26.24
CA LEU A 334 -4.25 11.63 -27.70
C LEU A 334 -4.11 13.00 -28.37
N ARG A 335 -4.39 14.10 -27.66
CA ARG A 335 -4.14 15.48 -28.13
C ARG A 335 -2.82 16.06 -27.60
N GLN A 336 -1.98 15.24 -26.99
CA GLN A 336 -0.69 15.65 -26.43
C GLN A 336 0.49 15.10 -27.25
N ASP A 337 0.24 14.69 -28.50
CA ASP A 337 1.24 14.13 -29.41
C ASP A 337 2.03 12.95 -28.80
N PRO A 338 1.36 11.90 -28.25
CA PRO A 338 2.05 10.76 -27.68
C PRO A 338 2.58 9.80 -28.75
N ASP A 339 3.70 9.14 -28.49
CA ASP A 339 4.14 7.95 -29.24
C ASP A 339 3.60 6.66 -28.59
N VAL A 340 3.52 6.68 -27.25
CA VAL A 340 3.10 5.55 -26.43
C VAL A 340 2.05 6.01 -25.44
N VAL A 341 0.96 5.23 -25.36
CA VAL A 341 -0.10 5.46 -24.40
C VAL A 341 -0.27 4.22 -23.54
N MET A 342 -0.29 4.40 -22.22
CA MET A 342 -0.69 3.34 -21.29
C MET A 342 -2.03 3.67 -20.63
N VAL A 343 -2.98 2.77 -20.77
CA VAL A 343 -4.28 2.83 -20.09
C VAL A 343 -4.26 1.80 -18.98
N GLY A 344 -4.47 2.23 -17.72
CA GLY A 344 -4.34 1.34 -16.56
C GLY A 344 -5.14 0.04 -16.72
N GLU A 345 -6.35 0.14 -17.25
CA GLU A 345 -7.18 -1.00 -17.66
C GLU A 345 -8.31 -0.57 -18.62
N ILE A 346 -8.81 -1.52 -19.40
CA ILE A 346 -10.01 -1.35 -20.23
C ILE A 346 -11.18 -2.03 -19.53
N ARG A 347 -12.12 -1.25 -18.99
CA ARG A 347 -13.31 -1.76 -18.29
C ARG A 347 -14.59 -1.71 -19.12
N ASP A 348 -14.66 -0.80 -20.08
CA ASP A 348 -15.84 -0.47 -20.85
C ASP A 348 -15.54 -0.33 -22.35
N LEU A 349 -16.61 -0.40 -23.16
CA LEU A 349 -16.55 -0.28 -24.61
C LEU A 349 -15.97 1.07 -25.05
N GLU A 350 -16.36 2.17 -24.40
CA GLU A 350 -15.91 3.51 -24.78
C GLU A 350 -14.38 3.63 -24.71
N THR A 351 -13.77 3.17 -23.61
CA THR A 351 -12.31 3.16 -23.45
C THR A 351 -11.66 2.20 -24.46
N ALA A 352 -12.27 1.05 -24.71
CA ALA A 352 -11.79 0.07 -25.67
C ALA A 352 -11.76 0.63 -27.10
N GLU A 353 -12.83 1.29 -27.54
CA GLU A 353 -12.94 1.91 -28.86
C GLU A 353 -11.85 2.96 -29.06
N ILE A 354 -11.64 3.83 -28.08
CA ILE A 354 -10.60 4.86 -28.16
C ILE A 354 -9.21 4.23 -28.23
N ALA A 355 -8.93 3.18 -27.45
CA ALA A 355 -7.66 2.46 -27.49
C ALA A 355 -7.40 1.81 -28.86
N VAL A 356 -8.43 1.19 -29.45
CA VAL A 356 -8.38 0.63 -30.81
C VAL A 356 -8.12 1.72 -31.84
N GLN A 357 -8.85 2.84 -31.82
CA GLN A 357 -8.63 3.94 -32.74
C GLN A 357 -7.24 4.57 -32.59
N ALA A 358 -6.75 4.73 -31.36
CA ALA A 358 -5.39 5.21 -31.11
C ALA A 358 -4.34 4.30 -31.77
N SER A 359 -4.51 2.98 -31.64
CA SER A 359 -3.58 2.01 -32.20
C SER A 359 -3.56 1.99 -33.74
N LEU A 360 -4.71 2.24 -34.38
CA LEU A 360 -4.84 2.33 -35.84
C LEU A 360 -4.33 3.67 -36.39
N THR A 361 -4.22 4.69 -35.54
CA THR A 361 -3.73 6.03 -35.90
C THR A 361 -2.26 6.24 -35.56
N GLY A 362 -1.50 5.16 -35.33
CA GLY A 362 -0.05 5.23 -35.21
C GLY A 362 0.49 5.25 -33.79
N HIS A 363 -0.32 4.96 -32.77
CA HIS A 363 0.11 4.94 -31.37
C HIS A 363 0.36 3.51 -30.88
N LEU A 364 1.39 3.31 -30.06
CA LEU A 364 1.55 2.06 -29.31
C LEU A 364 0.73 2.17 -28.01
N VAL A 365 -0.26 1.29 -27.85
CA VAL A 365 -1.16 1.28 -26.70
C VAL A 365 -0.86 0.08 -25.81
N LEU A 366 -0.58 0.33 -24.53
CA LEU A 366 -0.43 -0.70 -23.51
C LEU A 366 -1.64 -0.65 -22.58
N SER A 367 -2.22 -1.80 -22.25
CA SER A 367 -3.32 -1.83 -21.28
C SER A 367 -3.41 -3.15 -20.54
N THR A 368 -4.31 -3.19 -19.55
CA THR A 368 -4.64 -4.42 -18.83
C THR A 368 -6.10 -4.84 -18.97
N LEU A 369 -6.30 -6.15 -18.86
CA LEU A 369 -7.61 -6.78 -18.70
C LEU A 369 -7.57 -7.79 -17.54
N HIS A 370 -8.75 -8.13 -17.04
CA HIS A 370 -8.94 -9.11 -15.98
C HIS A 370 -9.49 -10.43 -16.53
N THR A 371 -8.73 -11.09 -17.40
CA THR A 371 -9.08 -12.41 -17.96
C THR A 371 -8.16 -13.51 -17.43
N ASN A 372 -8.65 -14.75 -17.46
CA ASN A 372 -7.89 -15.89 -16.96
C ASN A 372 -6.80 -16.34 -17.93
N THR A 373 -7.06 -16.23 -19.23
CA THR A 373 -6.22 -16.66 -20.34
C THR A 373 -5.83 -15.48 -21.23
N ALA A 374 -4.76 -15.63 -22.00
CA ALA A 374 -4.36 -14.62 -23.00
C ALA A 374 -5.43 -14.48 -24.09
N ILE A 375 -5.88 -15.59 -24.71
CA ILE A 375 -6.95 -15.56 -25.72
C ILE A 375 -8.27 -15.03 -25.14
N GLY A 376 -8.59 -15.30 -23.88
CA GLY A 376 -9.80 -14.74 -23.25
C GLY A 376 -9.83 -13.21 -23.23
N ALA A 377 -8.68 -12.52 -23.34
CA ALA A 377 -8.64 -11.07 -23.51
C ALA A 377 -9.21 -10.62 -24.87
N VAL A 378 -8.97 -11.41 -25.93
CA VAL A 378 -9.51 -11.17 -27.28
C VAL A 378 -11.02 -11.33 -27.24
N THR A 379 -11.51 -12.46 -26.72
CA THR A 379 -12.95 -12.72 -26.54
C THR A 379 -13.60 -11.63 -25.70
N ARG A 380 -12.94 -11.18 -24.62
CA ARG A 380 -13.46 -10.12 -23.76
C ARG A 380 -13.66 -8.79 -24.48
N LEU A 381 -12.77 -8.42 -25.40
CA LEU A 381 -12.94 -7.21 -26.21
C LEU A 381 -14.07 -7.37 -27.23
N GLN A 382 -14.22 -8.55 -27.83
CA GLN A 382 -15.36 -8.86 -28.70
C GLN A 382 -16.69 -8.77 -27.92
N ASP A 383 -16.74 -9.35 -26.72
CA ASP A 383 -17.91 -9.31 -25.82
C ASP A 383 -18.27 -7.88 -25.38
N MET A 384 -17.28 -6.99 -25.25
CA MET A 384 -17.53 -5.56 -24.98
C MET A 384 -18.17 -4.84 -26.17
N GLY A 385 -18.04 -5.38 -27.39
CA GLY A 385 -18.56 -4.78 -28.63
C GLY A 385 -17.49 -4.31 -29.60
N ILE A 386 -16.21 -4.67 -29.41
CA ILE A 386 -15.17 -4.36 -30.40
C ILE A 386 -15.29 -5.30 -31.58
N GLU A 387 -15.46 -4.71 -32.77
CA GLU A 387 -15.56 -5.45 -34.02
C GLU A 387 -14.30 -6.31 -34.29
N PRO A 388 -14.45 -7.59 -34.65
CA PRO A 388 -13.31 -8.50 -34.80
C PRO A 388 -12.27 -8.03 -35.81
N PHE A 389 -12.69 -7.37 -36.90
CA PHE A 389 -11.76 -6.84 -37.91
C PHE A 389 -10.87 -5.72 -37.35
N LEU A 390 -11.41 -4.85 -36.48
CA LEU A 390 -10.63 -3.80 -35.82
C LEU A 390 -9.62 -4.41 -34.86
N LEU A 391 -10.03 -5.44 -34.11
CA LEU A 391 -9.14 -6.13 -33.17
C LEU A 391 -8.00 -6.85 -33.90
N SER A 392 -8.31 -7.56 -34.99
CA SER A 392 -7.31 -8.28 -35.80
C SER A 392 -6.26 -7.36 -36.44
N SER A 393 -6.59 -6.08 -36.65
CA SER A 393 -5.68 -5.10 -37.26
C SER A 393 -4.92 -4.25 -36.22
N SER A 394 -5.39 -4.22 -34.97
CA SER A 394 -4.82 -3.41 -33.90
C SER A 394 -3.96 -4.20 -32.92
N LEU A 395 -4.31 -5.46 -32.65
CA LEU A 395 -3.64 -6.27 -31.63
C LEU A 395 -2.22 -6.66 -32.06
N VAL A 396 -1.24 -6.49 -31.17
CA VAL A 396 0.16 -6.89 -31.39
C VAL A 396 0.48 -8.13 -30.59
N ALA A 397 0.15 -8.12 -29.30
CA ALA A 397 0.40 -9.25 -28.42
C ALA A 397 -0.52 -9.22 -27.20
N VAL A 398 -0.80 -10.41 -26.66
CA VAL A 398 -1.47 -10.59 -25.37
C VAL A 398 -0.62 -11.45 -24.46
N MET A 399 -0.38 -10.95 -23.25
CA MET A 399 0.38 -11.63 -22.22
C MET A 399 -0.53 -12.03 -21.06
N ALA A 400 -0.66 -13.33 -20.77
CA ALA A 400 -1.23 -13.79 -19.51
C ALA A 400 -0.12 -13.92 -18.45
N GLN A 401 -0.40 -13.44 -17.24
CA GLN A 401 0.57 -13.42 -16.14
C GLN A 401 -0.05 -13.91 -14.83
N ARG A 402 0.76 -14.63 -14.04
CA ARG A 402 0.51 -14.96 -12.62
C ARG A 402 1.78 -14.79 -11.81
N LEU A 403 1.66 -14.66 -10.49
CA LEU A 403 2.79 -14.73 -9.56
C LEU A 403 2.74 -16.04 -8.78
N VAL A 404 3.86 -16.76 -8.79
CA VAL A 404 4.10 -17.94 -7.95
C VAL A 404 5.07 -17.57 -6.83
N ARG A 405 4.90 -18.17 -5.66
CA ARG A 405 5.85 -18.00 -4.55
C ARG A 405 7.12 -18.81 -4.81
N LEU A 406 8.26 -18.27 -4.45
CA LEU A 406 9.55 -18.96 -4.55
C LEU A 406 9.75 -19.88 -3.36
N VAL A 407 10.19 -21.12 -3.60
CA VAL A 407 10.48 -22.06 -2.52
C VAL A 407 11.69 -21.57 -1.72
N CYS A 408 11.60 -21.62 -0.39
CA CYS A 408 12.65 -21.11 0.49
C CYS A 408 13.93 -21.94 0.33
N THR A 409 15.01 -21.29 -0.11
CA THR A 409 16.31 -21.94 -0.37
C THR A 409 16.96 -22.53 0.87
N ASP A 410 16.61 -22.06 2.07
CA ASP A 410 17.17 -22.52 3.34
C ASP A 410 16.50 -23.80 3.88
N CYS A 411 15.25 -24.08 3.50
CA CYS A 411 14.49 -25.20 4.05
C CYS A 411 13.85 -26.13 3.03
N ARG A 412 13.93 -25.83 1.73
CA ARG A 412 13.41 -26.70 0.67
C ARG A 412 13.99 -28.10 0.79
N VAL A 413 13.13 -29.11 0.62
CA VAL A 413 13.53 -30.52 0.70
C VAL A 413 13.48 -31.11 -0.71
N PRO A 414 14.58 -31.72 -1.18
CA PRO A 414 14.55 -32.47 -2.43
C PRO A 414 13.76 -33.77 -2.25
N ALA A 415 12.91 -34.08 -3.22
CA ALA A 415 12.23 -35.37 -3.33
C ALA A 415 12.20 -35.84 -4.78
N GLN A 416 12.18 -37.16 -4.95
CA GLN A 416 11.95 -37.77 -6.26
C GLN A 416 10.50 -37.52 -6.67
N ALA A 417 10.30 -36.97 -7.87
CA ALA A 417 8.97 -36.73 -8.39
C ALA A 417 8.17 -38.03 -8.49
N THR A 418 6.99 -38.05 -7.91
CA THR A 418 6.04 -39.16 -8.01
C THR A 418 5.56 -39.34 -9.44
N ALA A 419 4.96 -40.49 -9.76
CA ALA A 419 4.42 -40.75 -11.10
C ALA A 419 3.41 -39.67 -11.54
N SER A 420 2.54 -39.22 -10.64
CA SER A 420 1.57 -38.16 -10.92
C SER A 420 2.22 -36.79 -11.13
N GLU A 421 3.28 -36.47 -10.38
CA GLU A 421 4.02 -35.22 -10.59
C GLU A 421 4.77 -35.25 -11.92
N CYS A 422 5.35 -36.40 -12.29
CA CYS A 422 5.99 -36.59 -13.59
C CYS A 422 5.02 -36.35 -14.75
N GLU A 423 3.81 -36.91 -14.66
CA GLU A 423 2.74 -36.71 -15.65
C GLU A 423 2.38 -35.22 -15.80
N ILE A 424 2.16 -34.52 -14.68
CA ILE A 424 1.81 -33.09 -14.70
C ILE A 424 2.97 -32.23 -15.21
N LEU A 425 4.22 -32.60 -14.92
CA LEU A 425 5.41 -31.88 -15.35
C LEU A 425 5.83 -32.21 -16.80
N GLY A 426 5.21 -33.21 -17.43
CA GLY A 426 5.56 -33.66 -18.77
C GLY A 426 6.96 -34.26 -18.85
N ILE A 427 7.42 -34.90 -17.77
CA ILE A 427 8.74 -35.56 -17.67
C ILE A 427 8.56 -37.07 -17.56
N ASP A 428 9.51 -37.83 -18.09
CA ASP A 428 9.47 -39.28 -18.00
C ASP A 428 9.76 -39.72 -16.56
N SER A 429 8.84 -40.49 -15.98
CA SER A 429 8.96 -41.05 -14.62
C SER A 429 10.22 -41.90 -14.41
N SER A 430 10.80 -42.44 -15.49
CA SER A 430 12.04 -43.21 -15.44
C SER A 430 13.30 -42.35 -15.26
N GLU A 431 13.23 -41.03 -15.46
CA GLU A 431 14.37 -40.12 -15.30
C GLU A 431 14.74 -39.84 -13.83
N GLY A 432 13.88 -40.18 -12.86
CA GLY A 432 14.17 -39.95 -11.43
C GLY A 432 14.48 -38.48 -11.13
N ARG A 433 13.65 -37.58 -11.66
CA ARG A 433 13.87 -36.13 -11.51
C ARG A 433 13.60 -35.69 -10.08
N GLU A 434 14.55 -34.96 -9.53
CA GLU A 434 14.43 -34.32 -8.23
C GLU A 434 13.66 -33.00 -8.35
N ILE A 435 12.60 -32.85 -7.55
CA ILE A 435 11.84 -31.61 -7.37
C ILE A 435 11.92 -31.18 -5.91
N TYR A 436 11.52 -29.93 -5.63
CA TYR A 436 11.59 -29.36 -4.29
C TYR A 436 10.22 -29.15 -3.68
N HIS A 437 10.09 -29.52 -2.41
CA HIS A 437 8.89 -29.29 -1.60
C HIS A 437 9.16 -28.29 -0.46
N PRO A 438 8.12 -27.56 0.00
CA PRO A 438 8.25 -26.63 1.10
C PRO A 438 8.31 -27.38 2.44
N LYS A 439 9.23 -26.98 3.33
CA LYS A 439 9.30 -27.49 4.72
C LYS A 439 8.88 -26.47 5.77
N GLY A 440 9.29 -25.21 5.59
CA GLY A 440 9.16 -24.17 6.60
C GLY A 440 10.38 -24.07 7.52
N CYS A 441 10.82 -22.85 7.79
CA CYS A 441 11.83 -22.50 8.79
C CYS A 441 11.62 -21.05 9.25
N GLU A 442 12.38 -20.60 10.25
CA GLU A 442 12.29 -19.23 10.76
C GLU A 442 12.51 -18.17 9.68
N LYS A 443 13.42 -18.38 8.73
CA LYS A 443 13.71 -17.41 7.65
C LYS A 443 12.54 -17.18 6.67
N CYS A 444 11.59 -18.10 6.60
CA CYS A 444 10.40 -17.99 5.77
C CYS A 444 9.12 -17.95 6.60
N ASN A 445 9.22 -17.63 7.89
CA ASN A 445 8.10 -17.58 8.85
C ASN A 445 7.26 -18.86 8.80
N MET A 446 7.93 -20.01 8.73
CA MET A 446 7.32 -21.35 8.65
C MET A 446 6.44 -21.61 7.42
N THR A 447 6.40 -20.70 6.44
CA THR A 447 5.55 -20.87 5.24
C THR A 447 6.14 -21.85 4.22
N GLY A 448 7.47 -22.01 4.21
CA GLY A 448 8.22 -22.75 3.19
C GLY A 448 8.51 -21.95 1.92
N TYR A 449 8.08 -20.68 1.84
CA TYR A 449 8.25 -19.83 0.68
C TYR A 449 8.81 -18.45 1.06
N ARG A 450 9.56 -17.80 0.16
CA ARG A 450 10.05 -16.45 0.38
C ARG A 450 10.23 -15.70 -0.93
N GLY A 451 9.43 -14.66 -1.13
CA GLY A 451 9.41 -13.88 -2.36
C GLY A 451 8.57 -14.51 -3.46
N ARG A 452 8.44 -13.80 -4.57
CA ARG A 452 7.59 -14.17 -5.71
C ARG A 452 8.32 -13.98 -7.03
N THR A 453 7.89 -14.72 -8.04
CA THR A 453 8.29 -14.52 -9.44
C THR A 453 7.09 -14.68 -10.35
N GLY A 454 7.13 -14.05 -11.52
CA GLY A 454 6.08 -14.20 -12.52
C GLY A 454 6.21 -15.50 -13.32
N ILE A 455 5.08 -16.08 -13.70
CA ILE A 455 4.98 -17.04 -14.80
C ILE A 455 4.18 -16.39 -15.91
N TYR A 456 4.59 -16.64 -17.15
CA TYR A 456 4.14 -15.86 -18.29
C TYR A 456 3.76 -16.75 -19.48
N GLU A 457 2.72 -16.31 -20.18
CA GLU A 457 2.36 -16.77 -21.52
C GLU A 457 2.22 -15.53 -22.39
N LEU A 458 2.91 -15.50 -23.52
CA LEU A 458 2.81 -14.42 -24.50
C LEU A 458 2.40 -15.01 -25.84
N ILE A 459 1.31 -14.48 -26.38
CA ILE A 459 0.81 -14.81 -27.71
C ILE A 459 0.95 -13.55 -28.56
N GLU A 460 1.75 -13.61 -29.61
CA GLU A 460 1.84 -12.54 -30.61
C GLU A 460 0.78 -12.75 -31.68
N ASP A 461 0.20 -11.66 -32.19
CA ASP A 461 -0.77 -11.70 -33.29
C ASP A 461 -0.06 -11.99 -34.62
N ASP A 462 0.08 -13.27 -34.93
CA ASP A 462 0.57 -13.75 -36.22
C ASP A 462 -0.57 -13.86 -37.26
N GLU A 463 -0.22 -14.19 -38.51
CA GLU A 463 -1.20 -14.25 -39.61
C GLU A 463 -2.34 -15.25 -39.36
N THR A 464 -2.05 -16.37 -38.68
CA THR A 464 -3.04 -17.42 -38.41
C THR A 464 -4.00 -17.01 -37.30
N LEU A 465 -3.47 -16.43 -36.22
CA LEU A 465 -4.32 -15.91 -35.15
C LEU A 465 -5.12 -14.71 -35.62
N ARG A 466 -4.52 -13.81 -36.41
CA ARG A 466 -5.20 -12.66 -37.01
C ARG A 466 -6.40 -13.07 -37.84
N ALA A 467 -6.26 -14.09 -38.69
CA ALA A 467 -7.36 -14.63 -39.49
C ALA A 467 -8.47 -15.19 -38.60
N ALA A 468 -8.12 -15.98 -37.57
CA ALA A 468 -9.08 -16.53 -36.62
C ALA A 468 -9.86 -15.44 -35.85
N ILE A 469 -9.18 -14.36 -35.46
CA ILE A 469 -9.81 -13.19 -34.82
C ILE A 469 -10.76 -12.51 -35.83
N HIS A 470 -10.29 -12.24 -37.05
CA HIS A 470 -11.09 -11.57 -38.08
C HIS A 470 -12.37 -12.34 -38.44
N GLU A 471 -12.30 -13.67 -38.50
CA GLU A 471 -13.45 -14.56 -38.74
C GLU A 471 -14.40 -14.68 -37.53
N GLY A 472 -14.05 -14.11 -36.37
CA GLY A 472 -14.84 -14.22 -35.15
C GLY A 472 -14.88 -15.63 -34.60
N GLN A 473 -13.79 -16.41 -34.74
CA GLN A 473 -13.73 -17.76 -34.19
C GLN A 473 -13.82 -17.75 -32.66
N GLY A 474 -14.41 -18.80 -32.08
CA GLY A 474 -14.54 -18.94 -30.62
C GLY A 474 -13.20 -19.15 -29.91
N GLU A 475 -13.17 -18.90 -28.59
CA GLU A 475 -11.96 -18.96 -27.76
C GLU A 475 -11.18 -20.29 -27.91
N GLN A 476 -11.87 -21.43 -27.94
CA GLN A 476 -11.22 -22.74 -28.06
C GLN A 476 -10.48 -22.91 -29.40
N ALA A 477 -11.07 -22.43 -30.50
CA ALA A 477 -10.45 -22.51 -31.83
C ALA A 477 -9.22 -21.59 -31.91
N MET A 478 -9.35 -20.34 -31.44
CA MET A 478 -8.22 -19.41 -31.36
C MET A 478 -7.09 -19.94 -30.46
N LEU A 479 -7.44 -20.56 -29.34
CA LEU A 479 -6.46 -21.19 -28.44
C LEU A 479 -5.74 -22.36 -29.12
N ALA A 480 -6.46 -23.20 -29.87
CA ALA A 480 -5.86 -24.30 -30.62
C ALA A 480 -4.86 -23.80 -31.68
N VAL A 481 -5.18 -22.70 -32.36
CA VAL A 481 -4.26 -22.02 -33.29
C VAL A 481 -3.02 -21.52 -32.54
N ALA A 482 -3.21 -20.75 -31.46
CA ALA A 482 -2.10 -20.19 -30.70
C ALA A 482 -1.17 -21.26 -30.10
N ARG A 483 -1.71 -22.40 -29.66
CA ARG A 483 -0.95 -23.50 -29.04
C ARG A 483 0.00 -24.22 -30.00
N GLN A 484 -0.17 -24.05 -31.31
CA GLN A 484 0.80 -24.59 -32.28
C GLN A 484 2.17 -23.91 -32.17
N ARG A 485 2.23 -22.68 -31.63
CA ARG A 485 3.44 -21.87 -31.57
C ARG A 485 3.79 -21.36 -30.18
N TYR A 486 2.79 -21.02 -29.37
CA TYR A 486 2.98 -20.39 -28.07
C TYR A 486 2.65 -21.38 -26.95
N PRO A 487 3.65 -21.78 -26.15
CA PRO A 487 3.43 -22.61 -24.97
C PRO A 487 2.49 -21.92 -23.98
N GLY A 488 1.64 -22.70 -23.32
CA GLY A 488 0.75 -22.18 -22.28
C GLY A 488 1.49 -21.75 -21.02
N ILE A 489 0.83 -20.95 -20.20
CA ILE A 489 1.38 -20.45 -18.93
C ILE A 489 1.87 -21.57 -17.99
N GLN A 490 1.25 -22.76 -18.07
CA GLN A 490 1.66 -23.93 -17.31
C GLN A 490 3.08 -24.38 -17.65
N VAL A 491 3.50 -24.26 -18.91
CA VAL A 491 4.84 -24.68 -19.37
C VAL A 491 5.93 -23.82 -18.73
N ASP A 492 5.70 -22.51 -18.59
CA ASP A 492 6.64 -21.64 -17.86
C ASP A 492 6.65 -21.97 -16.35
N GLY A 493 5.50 -22.36 -15.79
CA GLY A 493 5.40 -22.88 -14.42
C GLY A 493 6.21 -24.17 -14.22
N GLN A 494 6.00 -25.18 -15.07
CA GLN A 494 6.73 -26.45 -15.06
C GLN A 494 8.24 -26.23 -15.15
N ARG A 495 8.69 -25.35 -16.07
CA ARG A 495 10.10 -24.96 -16.20
C ARG A 495 10.69 -24.46 -14.88
N ARG A 496 9.94 -23.65 -14.11
CA ARG A 496 10.40 -23.12 -12.81
C ARG A 496 10.43 -24.18 -11.71
N VAL A 497 9.49 -25.13 -11.72
CA VAL A 497 9.50 -26.28 -10.80
C VAL A 497 10.74 -27.14 -11.05
N LEU A 498 11.02 -27.45 -12.32
CA LEU A 498 12.20 -28.23 -12.72
C LEU A 498 13.53 -27.49 -12.44
N ALA A 499 13.52 -26.16 -12.41
CA ALA A 499 14.65 -25.35 -11.99
C ALA A 499 14.79 -25.24 -10.45
N GLY A 500 13.84 -25.79 -9.69
CA GLY A 500 13.81 -25.73 -8.23
C GLY A 500 13.53 -24.33 -7.66
N GLU A 501 12.92 -23.45 -8.44
CA GLU A 501 12.58 -22.07 -8.04
C GLU A 501 11.26 -22.01 -7.27
N THR A 502 10.30 -22.87 -7.64
CA THR A 502 8.96 -22.95 -7.03
C THR A 502 8.53 -24.42 -6.95
N THR A 503 7.32 -24.66 -6.49
CA THR A 503 6.78 -26.01 -6.26
C THR A 503 5.59 -26.27 -7.18
N LEU A 504 5.24 -27.54 -7.39
CA LEU A 504 4.13 -27.90 -8.26
C LEU A 504 2.79 -27.38 -7.69
N GLU A 505 2.62 -27.42 -6.37
CA GLU A 505 1.42 -26.93 -5.69
C GLU A 505 1.20 -25.43 -5.96
N GLU A 506 2.26 -24.63 -5.99
CA GLU A 506 2.16 -23.20 -6.31
C GLU A 506 1.74 -22.94 -7.76
N VAL A 507 2.30 -23.70 -8.71
CA VAL A 507 1.90 -23.59 -10.12
C VAL A 507 0.42 -23.96 -10.27
N LEU A 508 -0.01 -25.10 -9.73
CA LEU A 508 -1.40 -25.55 -9.80
C LEU A 508 -2.36 -24.57 -9.12
N ARG A 509 -1.97 -23.96 -7.99
CA ARG A 509 -2.79 -22.96 -7.30
C ARG A 509 -3.17 -21.78 -8.19
N VAL A 510 -2.27 -21.33 -9.06
CA VAL A 510 -2.49 -20.14 -9.90
C VAL A 510 -2.96 -20.46 -11.32
N THR A 511 -2.80 -21.71 -11.78
CA THR A 511 -3.21 -22.16 -13.13
C THR A 511 -4.48 -23.00 -13.16
N SER A 512 -4.95 -23.55 -12.04
CA SER A 512 -6.09 -24.49 -11.96
C SER A 512 -7.42 -23.97 -12.50
N VAL A 513 -7.62 -22.64 -12.54
CA VAL A 513 -8.78 -22.01 -13.20
C VAL A 513 -8.83 -22.34 -14.70
N THR A 514 -7.70 -22.69 -15.31
CA THR A 514 -7.57 -23.00 -16.74
C THR A 514 -7.82 -24.48 -17.06
N LEU A 515 -7.90 -25.36 -16.06
CA LEU A 515 -7.99 -26.82 -16.27
C LEU A 515 -9.40 -27.30 -16.65
N HIS A 516 -10.43 -26.45 -16.58
CA HIS A 516 -11.80 -26.82 -16.95
C HIS A 516 -12.09 -26.66 -18.46
N GLY A 517 -11.07 -26.41 -19.28
CA GLY A 517 -11.19 -26.08 -20.71
C GLY A 517 -10.67 -27.12 -21.70
N GLY A 518 -10.37 -28.36 -21.30
CA GLY A 518 -9.92 -29.37 -22.26
C GLY A 518 -9.67 -30.76 -21.68
N VAL A 519 -10.62 -31.66 -21.94
CA VAL A 519 -10.36 -32.98 -22.53
C VAL A 519 -11.12 -33.03 -23.84
#